data_AF-A0AAE4JWQ8-F1
#
_entry.id   AF-A0AAE4JWQ8-F1
#
_cell.length_a   1.000
_cell.length_b   1.000
_cell.length_c   1.000
_cell.angle_alpha   90.00
_cell.angle_beta   90.00
_cell.angle_gamma   90.00
#
_symmetry.space_group_name_H-M   'P 1'
#
loop_
_entity.id
_entity.type
_entity.pdbx_description
1 polymer ?
#
loop_
_entity_poly.entity_id
_entity_poly.type
_entity_poly.pdbx_seq_one_letter_code
_entity_poly.pdbx_strand_id
1 'polypeptide(L)'
;MLCYKDKRNLQQKLEELYCNKCDICLCSCNFATNKCDCCVDPMENLLNQLRSILTPEATIQVTLDTGATQSFQVNQIVSIQDSIINIQNTSFISICNISRVRWRDINTINQINLLPAVCTCGECDCCERPLRENLNNFINNNIALQFEGQQDLNIFQNLTVRKVGLGILVGENITDGAPDAYSICKITRFNAI
;
A
#
# COMPACT_ATOMS: atom_id res chain seq x y z
N MET A 1 -46.71 -24.53 -4.16
CA MET A 1 -45.47 -25.14 -3.61
C MET A 1 -44.42 -25.08 -4.72
N LEU A 2 -43.43 -24.18 -4.62
CA LEU A 2 -42.48 -23.93 -5.72
C LEU A 2 -41.50 -25.09 -5.86
N CYS A 3 -41.22 -25.49 -7.10
CA CYS A 3 -40.31 -26.57 -7.46
C CYS A 3 -38.85 -26.16 -7.11
N TYR A 4 -38.02 -27.13 -6.72
CA TYR A 4 -36.68 -26.90 -6.15
C TYR A 4 -35.77 -26.04 -7.06
N LYS A 5 -35.99 -26.10 -8.38
CA LYS A 5 -35.26 -25.35 -9.40
C LYS A 5 -35.67 -23.88 -9.47
N ASP A 6 -36.95 -23.59 -9.30
CA ASP A 6 -37.49 -22.22 -9.27
C ASP A 6 -37.10 -21.50 -7.97
N LYS A 7 -36.96 -22.25 -6.88
CA LYS A 7 -36.42 -21.75 -5.61
C LYS A 7 -34.95 -21.31 -5.75
N ARG A 8 -34.15 -22.03 -6.55
CA ARG A 8 -32.76 -21.67 -6.87
C ARG A 8 -32.64 -20.42 -7.76
N ASN A 9 -33.48 -20.32 -8.79
CA ASN A 9 -33.51 -19.14 -9.65
C ASN A 9 -34.00 -17.87 -8.92
N LEU A 10 -34.92 -18.02 -7.98
CA LEU A 10 -35.34 -16.94 -7.08
C LEU A 10 -34.26 -16.59 -6.05
N GLN A 11 -33.49 -17.57 -5.56
CA GLN A 11 -32.31 -17.32 -4.72
C GLN A 11 -31.21 -16.58 -5.49
N GLN A 12 -30.87 -17.00 -6.71
CA GLN A 12 -29.89 -16.29 -7.54
C GLN A 12 -30.32 -14.87 -7.91
N LYS A 13 -31.61 -14.66 -8.23
CA LYS A 13 -32.13 -13.30 -8.45
C LYS A 13 -32.22 -12.45 -7.18
N LEU A 14 -32.39 -13.07 -6.01
CA LEU A 14 -32.23 -12.39 -4.74
C LEU A 14 -30.76 -11.98 -4.54
N GLU A 15 -29.81 -12.89 -4.78
CA GLU A 15 -28.37 -12.66 -4.65
C GLU A 15 -27.87 -11.54 -5.58
N GLU A 16 -28.40 -11.43 -6.79
CA GLU A 16 -28.13 -10.31 -7.70
C GLU A 16 -28.67 -8.96 -7.19
N LEU A 17 -29.74 -8.96 -6.39
CA LEU A 17 -30.28 -7.76 -5.76
C LEU A 17 -29.52 -7.33 -4.50
N TYR A 18 -28.82 -8.25 -3.82
CA TYR A 18 -28.10 -8.00 -2.57
C TYR A 18 -26.68 -7.43 -2.75
N CYS A 19 -26.15 -7.39 -3.98
CA CYS A 19 -24.82 -6.83 -4.27
C CYS A 19 -24.79 -5.27 -4.35
N ASN A 20 -25.96 -4.63 -4.27
CA ASN A 20 -26.08 -3.18 -4.51
C ASN A 20 -25.86 -2.29 -3.26
N LYS A 21 -25.57 -2.86 -2.09
CA LYS A 21 -25.17 -2.12 -0.89
C LYS A 21 -24.16 -2.96 -0.13
N CYS A 22 -22.90 -2.52 -0.15
CA CYS A 22 -21.73 -3.22 0.36
C CYS A 22 -21.76 -3.47 1.88
N ASP A 23 -22.58 -4.40 2.37
CA ASP A 23 -22.56 -4.83 3.78
C ASP A 23 -22.39 -6.34 3.98
N ILE A 24 -22.40 -7.17 2.93
CA ILE A 24 -22.12 -8.62 3.04
C ILE A 24 -21.30 -9.09 1.83
N CYS A 25 -20.01 -9.36 2.04
CA CYS A 25 -19.11 -9.93 1.04
C CYS A 25 -19.41 -11.43 0.87
N LEU A 26 -20.30 -11.77 -0.08
CA LEU A 26 -20.44 -13.14 -0.60
C LEU A 26 -19.95 -13.15 -2.05
N CYS A 27 -18.67 -12.84 -2.27
CA CYS A 27 -18.09 -12.98 -3.59
C CYS A 27 -17.27 -14.28 -3.65
N SER A 28 -17.57 -15.10 -4.65
CA SER A 28 -16.67 -16.08 -5.24
C SER A 28 -15.45 -15.33 -5.83
N CYS A 29 -14.57 -14.86 -4.95
CA CYS A 29 -13.35 -14.16 -5.32
C CYS A 29 -12.25 -15.18 -5.60
N ASN A 30 -11.66 -15.12 -6.79
CA ASN A 30 -10.31 -15.66 -6.98
C ASN A 30 -9.44 -15.01 -5.92
N PHE A 31 -8.86 -15.85 -5.08
CA PHE A 31 -8.22 -15.50 -3.83
C PHE A 31 -7.13 -14.45 -4.02
N ALA A 32 -7.29 -13.27 -3.41
CA ALA A 32 -6.13 -12.62 -2.80
C ALA A 32 -5.86 -13.41 -1.52
N THR A 33 -5.00 -14.42 -1.62
CA THR A 33 -4.86 -15.49 -0.61
C THR A 33 -4.12 -15.05 0.66
N ASN A 34 -3.52 -13.86 0.70
CA ASN A 34 -2.66 -13.45 1.82
C ASN A 34 -2.60 -11.92 1.97
N LYS A 35 -2.38 -11.42 3.20
CA LYS A 35 -1.96 -10.03 3.53
C LYS A 35 -0.87 -9.48 2.60
N CYS A 36 -0.07 -10.35 1.98
CA CYS A 36 0.95 -9.97 1.00
C CYS A 36 0.38 -9.25 -0.23
N ASP A 37 -0.73 -9.69 -0.81
CA ASP A 37 -1.12 -9.25 -2.16
C ASP A 37 -1.60 -7.79 -2.18
N CYS A 38 -2.28 -7.32 -1.14
CA CYS A 38 -2.80 -5.95 -1.09
C CYS A 38 -1.77 -4.87 -0.81
N CYS A 39 -0.55 -5.20 -0.39
CA CYS A 39 0.48 -4.21 -0.10
C CYS A 39 1.76 -4.42 -0.92
N VAL A 40 2.01 -5.64 -1.39
CA VAL A 40 3.18 -5.95 -2.23
C VAL A 40 2.97 -5.44 -3.65
N ASP A 41 1.86 -5.78 -4.31
CA ASP A 41 1.60 -5.33 -5.69
C ASP A 41 1.51 -3.80 -5.79
N PRO A 42 0.82 -3.08 -4.87
CA PRO A 42 0.86 -1.62 -4.88
C PRO A 42 2.24 -1.02 -4.62
N MET A 43 3.06 -1.65 -3.77
CA MET A 43 4.42 -1.19 -3.51
C MET A 43 5.33 -1.41 -4.74
N GLU A 44 5.20 -2.55 -5.42
CA GLU A 44 5.89 -2.82 -6.67
C GLU A 44 5.49 -1.81 -7.76
N ASN A 45 4.20 -1.52 -7.87
CA ASN A 45 3.68 -0.52 -8.79
C ASN A 45 4.25 0.87 -8.49
N LEU A 46 4.26 1.28 -7.22
CA LEU A 46 4.86 2.55 -6.78
C LEU A 46 6.34 2.63 -7.15
N LEU A 47 7.14 1.60 -6.87
CA LEU A 47 8.57 1.58 -7.17
C LEU A 47 8.85 1.65 -8.68
N ASN A 48 8.03 0.98 -9.50
CA ASN A 48 8.10 1.08 -10.96
C ASN A 48 7.77 2.51 -11.46
N GLN A 49 6.80 3.18 -10.84
CA GLN A 49 6.51 4.59 -11.13
C GLN A 49 7.69 5.48 -10.74
N LEU A 50 8.24 5.33 -9.53
CA LEU A 50 9.40 6.10 -9.08
C LEU A 50 10.60 5.93 -10.01
N ARG A 51 10.89 4.70 -10.45
CA ARG A 51 11.95 4.43 -11.43
C ARG A 51 11.75 5.20 -12.75
N SER A 52 10.50 5.41 -13.15
CA SER A 52 10.15 6.07 -14.42
C SER A 52 10.08 7.59 -14.30
N ILE A 53 9.74 8.11 -13.11
CA ILE A 53 9.52 9.54 -12.85
C ILE A 53 10.80 10.24 -12.39
N LEU A 54 11.63 9.55 -11.59
CA LEU A 54 12.84 10.13 -11.01
C LEU A 54 14.00 10.13 -12.01
N THR A 55 14.92 11.08 -11.84
CA THR A 55 16.16 11.11 -12.62
C THR A 55 17.03 9.88 -12.32
N PRO A 56 17.86 9.40 -13.26
CA PRO A 56 18.73 8.23 -13.05
C PRO A 56 19.61 8.31 -11.80
N GLU A 57 20.09 9.51 -11.44
CA GLU A 57 20.96 9.72 -10.27
C GLU A 57 20.20 9.92 -8.95
N ALA A 58 18.86 9.98 -9.00
CA ALA A 58 18.06 10.17 -7.80
C ALA A 58 18.18 8.96 -6.87
N THR A 59 18.25 9.23 -5.56
CA THR A 59 18.34 8.19 -4.54
C THR A 59 16.94 7.79 -4.06
N ILE A 60 16.70 6.48 -4.05
CA ILE A 60 15.59 5.85 -3.33
C ILE A 60 16.18 5.19 -2.09
N GLN A 61 15.57 5.46 -0.93
CA GLN A 61 15.87 4.79 0.31
C GLN A 61 14.68 3.90 0.69
N VAL A 62 14.94 2.63 0.97
CA VAL A 62 13.95 1.71 1.52
C VAL A 62 14.27 1.38 2.97
N THR A 63 13.23 1.21 3.78
CA THR A 63 13.31 0.70 5.14
C THR A 63 12.57 -0.62 5.20
N LEU A 64 13.27 -1.65 5.64
CA LEU A 64 12.70 -2.98 5.81
C LEU A 64 12.00 -3.11 7.17
N ASP A 65 11.12 -4.08 7.32
CA ASP A 65 10.45 -4.43 8.58
C ASP A 65 11.40 -4.86 9.71
N THR A 66 12.60 -5.32 9.36
CA THR A 66 13.73 -5.54 10.29
C THR A 66 14.39 -4.25 10.79
N GLY A 67 14.06 -3.12 10.18
CA GLY A 67 14.64 -1.80 10.43
C GLY A 67 15.99 -1.54 9.76
N ALA A 68 16.47 -2.48 8.95
CA ALA A 68 17.55 -2.22 8.02
C ALA A 68 17.11 -1.16 6.99
N THR A 69 18.00 -0.21 6.69
CA THR A 69 17.80 0.77 5.63
C THR A 69 18.78 0.52 4.50
N GLN A 70 18.31 0.62 3.27
CA GLN A 70 19.15 0.51 2.07
C GLN A 70 18.86 1.69 1.16
N SER A 71 19.90 2.28 0.58
CA SER A 71 19.78 3.39 -0.36
C SER A 71 20.48 3.03 -1.66
N PHE A 72 19.84 3.33 -2.78
CA PHE A 72 20.35 3.06 -4.11
C PHE A 72 19.85 4.13 -5.08
N GLN A 73 20.60 4.34 -6.16
CA GLN A 73 20.20 5.23 -7.23
C GLN A 73 19.27 4.53 -8.22
N VAL A 74 18.43 5.29 -8.90
CA VAL A 74 17.48 4.75 -9.90
C VAL A 74 18.20 4.00 -11.02
N ASN A 75 19.35 4.50 -11.49
CA ASN A 75 20.18 3.86 -12.53
C ASN A 75 20.80 2.52 -12.10
N GLN A 76 20.81 2.19 -10.80
CA GLN A 76 21.31 0.93 -10.28
C GLN A 76 20.25 -0.18 -10.32
N ILE A 77 18.98 0.18 -10.50
CA ILE A 77 17.87 -0.77 -10.56
C ILE A 77 17.88 -1.49 -11.92
N VAL A 78 18.15 -2.78 -11.90
CA VAL A 78 18.12 -3.64 -13.09
C VAL A 78 16.68 -4.02 -13.42
N SER A 79 15.92 -4.47 -12.43
CA SER A 79 14.53 -4.89 -12.59
C SER A 79 13.74 -4.74 -11.30
N ILE A 80 12.42 -4.58 -11.46
CA ILE A 80 11.43 -4.65 -10.38
C ILE A 80 10.30 -5.51 -10.93
N GLN A 81 10.27 -6.76 -10.50
CA GLN A 81 9.32 -7.76 -10.95
C GLN A 81 9.26 -8.90 -9.93
N ASP A 82 8.18 -9.67 -9.94
CA ASP A 82 8.01 -10.85 -9.09
C ASP A 82 8.24 -10.53 -7.60
N SER A 83 7.81 -9.34 -7.15
CA SER A 83 7.98 -8.84 -5.78
C SER A 83 9.43 -8.67 -5.32
N ILE A 84 10.37 -8.51 -6.26
CA ILE A 84 11.80 -8.37 -5.98
C ILE A 84 12.37 -7.14 -6.72
N ILE A 85 13.13 -6.33 -5.99
CA ILE A 85 14.01 -5.31 -6.56
C ILE A 85 15.38 -5.93 -6.78
N ASN A 86 15.87 -5.90 -8.02
CA ASN A 86 17.24 -6.29 -8.36
C ASN A 86 18.09 -5.04 -8.57
N ILE A 87 19.13 -4.89 -7.76
CA ILE A 87 20.07 -3.77 -7.78
C ILE A 87 21.43 -4.30 -8.24
N GLN A 88 21.85 -3.87 -9.43
CA GLN A 88 23.12 -4.23 -10.09
C GLN A 88 23.44 -5.74 -10.16
N ASN A 89 22.45 -6.63 -10.04
CA ASN A 89 22.62 -8.09 -9.92
C ASN A 89 23.45 -8.54 -8.69
N THR A 90 23.63 -7.67 -7.69
CA THR A 90 24.42 -7.95 -6.49
C THR A 90 23.61 -7.81 -5.21
N SER A 91 22.52 -7.04 -5.24
CA SER A 91 21.62 -6.89 -4.10
C SER A 91 20.17 -7.12 -4.53
N PHE A 92 19.44 -7.87 -3.71
CA PHE A 92 18.06 -8.25 -3.97
C PHE A 92 17.22 -7.90 -2.74
N ILE A 93 16.16 -7.12 -2.94
CA ILE A 93 15.25 -6.70 -1.87
C ILE A 93 13.88 -7.27 -2.15
N SER A 94 13.35 -8.07 -1.22
CA SER A 94 11.96 -8.50 -1.26
C SER A 94 11.04 -7.34 -0.91
N ILE A 95 10.09 -7.05 -1.79
CA ILE A 95 9.09 -5.99 -1.62
C ILE A 95 8.18 -6.28 -0.42
N CYS A 96 7.94 -7.56 -0.11
CA CYS A 96 7.18 -8.02 1.06
C CYS A 96 7.71 -7.46 2.39
N ASN A 97 9.02 -7.23 2.46
CA ASN A 97 9.68 -6.77 3.69
C ASN A 97 9.81 -5.25 3.74
N ILE A 98 9.39 -4.51 2.70
CA ILE A 98 9.49 -3.05 2.66
C ILE A 98 8.36 -2.43 3.47
N SER A 99 8.73 -1.66 4.49
CA SER A 99 7.79 -0.85 5.27
C SER A 99 7.69 0.58 4.77
N ARG A 100 8.83 1.17 4.36
CA ARG A 100 8.89 2.56 3.90
C ARG A 100 9.76 2.69 2.65
N VAL A 101 9.35 3.55 1.73
CA VAL A 101 10.15 4.04 0.61
C VAL A 101 10.23 5.56 0.70
N ARG A 102 11.43 6.12 0.64
CA ARG A 102 11.70 7.56 0.73
C ARG A 102 12.49 8.01 -0.50
N TRP A 103 12.16 9.19 -1.00
CA TRP A 103 12.95 9.87 -2.03
C TRP A 103 12.97 11.39 -1.74
N ARG A 104 13.63 12.20 -2.57
CA ARG A 104 13.88 13.62 -2.25
C ARG A 104 12.95 14.61 -2.94
N ASP A 105 12.58 14.39 -4.19
CA ASP A 105 11.85 15.39 -4.97
C ASP A 105 10.35 15.40 -4.62
N ILE A 106 9.91 16.37 -3.82
CA ILE A 106 8.53 16.50 -3.36
C ILE A 106 7.52 16.70 -4.51
N ASN A 107 7.92 17.32 -5.62
CA ASN A 107 7.02 17.61 -6.74
C ASN A 107 6.51 16.35 -7.43
N THR A 108 7.21 15.24 -7.24
CA THR A 108 6.84 13.94 -7.82
C THR A 108 5.64 13.29 -7.14
N ILE A 109 5.24 13.70 -5.92
CA ILE A 109 4.02 13.19 -5.27
C ILE A 109 2.81 13.36 -6.18
N ASN A 110 2.72 14.49 -6.89
CA ASN A 110 1.62 14.78 -7.80
C ASN A 110 1.59 13.86 -9.03
N GLN A 111 2.74 13.30 -9.40
CA GLN A 111 2.91 12.43 -10.57
C GLN A 111 2.63 10.95 -10.25
N ILE A 112 2.61 10.57 -8.97
CA ILE A 112 2.31 9.21 -8.52
C ILE A 112 0.81 8.93 -8.61
N ASN A 113 0.44 7.84 -9.28
CA ASN A 113 -0.93 7.35 -9.36
C ASN A 113 -1.04 6.05 -8.56
N LEU A 114 -1.55 6.13 -7.33
CA LEU A 114 -1.74 4.94 -6.50
C LEU A 114 -2.85 4.07 -7.07
N LEU A 115 -2.70 2.75 -6.92
CA LEU A 115 -3.75 1.81 -7.31
C LEU A 115 -5.04 2.12 -6.52
N PRO A 116 -6.20 2.19 -7.20
CA PRO A 116 -7.46 2.46 -6.53
C PRO A 116 -7.80 1.33 -5.57
N ALA A 117 -8.54 1.65 -4.52
CA ALA A 117 -9.13 0.63 -3.65
C ALA A 117 -10.08 -0.24 -4.48
N VAL A 118 -9.81 -1.54 -4.53
CA VAL A 118 -10.68 -2.54 -5.14
C VAL A 118 -11.31 -3.35 -4.01
N CYS A 119 -12.62 -3.50 -4.02
CA CYS A 119 -13.30 -4.41 -3.09
C CYS A 119 -12.95 -5.86 -3.45
N THR A 120 -12.21 -6.55 -2.58
CA THR A 120 -11.89 -7.97 -2.74
C THR A 120 -12.21 -8.71 -1.46
N CYS A 121 -12.97 -9.80 -1.52
CA CYS A 121 -13.21 -10.58 -0.30
C CYS A 121 -11.93 -11.39 0.04
N GLY A 122 -11.19 -10.98 1.08
CA GLY A 122 -9.93 -11.61 1.53
C GLY A 122 -9.34 -10.99 2.81
N GLU A 123 -8.22 -11.50 3.34
CA GLU A 123 -7.59 -11.00 4.58
C GLU A 123 -7.18 -9.51 4.51
N CYS A 124 -6.85 -9.04 3.32
CA CYS A 124 -6.58 -7.63 3.04
C CYS A 124 -7.76 -6.72 3.40
N ASP A 125 -8.99 -7.18 3.18
CA ASP A 125 -10.21 -6.47 3.51
C ASP A 125 -10.46 -6.38 5.04
N CYS A 126 -9.79 -7.23 5.83
CA CYS A 126 -9.94 -7.29 7.29
C CYS A 126 -8.98 -6.35 8.03
N CYS A 127 -7.75 -6.16 7.54
CA CYS A 127 -6.73 -5.38 8.24
C CYS A 127 -6.30 -4.12 7.48
N GLU A 128 -6.08 -4.22 6.17
CA GLU A 128 -5.64 -3.08 5.35
C GLU A 128 -6.78 -2.09 5.15
N ARG A 129 -7.95 -2.59 4.73
CA ARG A 129 -9.08 -1.71 4.37
C ARG A 129 -9.53 -0.79 5.50
N PRO A 130 -9.81 -1.25 6.73
CA PRO A 130 -10.24 -0.36 7.80
C PRO A 130 -9.19 0.72 8.11
N LEU A 131 -7.91 0.36 8.07
CA LEU A 131 -6.82 1.31 8.31
C LEU A 131 -6.70 2.33 7.17
N ARG A 132 -6.75 1.88 5.91
CA ARG A 132 -6.75 2.72 4.72
C ARG A 132 -7.92 3.70 4.70
N GLU A 133 -9.13 3.22 4.97
CA GLU A 133 -10.34 4.05 5.04
C GLU A 133 -10.26 5.08 6.16
N ASN A 134 -9.66 4.72 7.29
CA ASN A 134 -9.43 5.69 8.36
C ASN A 134 -8.38 6.74 7.96
N LEU A 135 -7.27 6.33 7.34
CA LEU A 135 -6.22 7.23 6.83
C LEU A 135 -6.73 8.19 5.74
N ASN A 136 -7.72 7.80 4.94
CA ASN A 136 -8.36 8.69 3.96
C ASN A 136 -8.94 9.97 4.59
N ASN A 137 -9.41 9.89 5.84
CA ASN A 137 -9.95 11.05 6.56
C ASN A 137 -8.87 12.08 6.90
N PHE A 138 -7.59 11.69 6.83
CA PHE A 138 -6.44 12.54 7.18
C PHE A 138 -5.71 13.09 5.96
N ILE A 139 -6.21 12.90 4.73
CA ILE A 139 -5.61 13.51 3.54
C ILE A 139 -5.55 15.05 3.72
N ASN A 140 -4.38 15.63 3.45
CA ASN A 140 -3.99 17.02 3.70
C ASN A 140 -3.90 17.44 5.17
N ASN A 141 -3.99 16.49 6.12
CA ASN A 141 -3.77 16.72 7.54
C ASN A 141 -2.47 16.07 8.02
N ASN A 142 -2.02 16.49 9.19
CA ASN A 142 -0.83 15.95 9.82
C ASN A 142 -1.18 14.74 10.68
N ILE A 143 -0.34 13.72 10.59
CA ILE A 143 -0.39 12.55 11.47
C ILE A 143 1.01 12.23 12.00
N ALA A 144 1.02 11.56 13.14
CA ALA A 144 2.18 10.92 13.73
C ALA A 144 2.01 9.41 13.52
N LEU A 145 2.90 8.77 12.76
CA LEU A 145 2.76 7.37 12.33
C LEU A 145 3.88 6.47 12.88
N GLN A 146 3.52 5.24 13.21
CA GLN A 146 4.42 4.15 13.55
C GLN A 146 4.30 3.00 12.57
N PHE A 147 5.44 2.36 12.27
CA PHE A 147 5.52 1.26 11.32
C PHE A 147 6.60 0.22 11.72
N GLU A 148 6.42 -1.02 11.27
CA GLU A 148 7.39 -2.10 11.45
C GLU A 148 8.75 -1.72 10.86
N GLY A 149 9.83 -1.95 11.60
CA GLY A 149 11.18 -1.57 11.16
C GLY A 149 11.60 -0.15 11.55
N GLN A 150 10.80 0.58 12.32
CA GLN A 150 11.37 1.73 13.03
C GLN A 150 12.37 1.28 14.09
N GLN A 151 13.50 1.98 14.19
CA GLN A 151 14.55 1.64 15.16
C GLN A 151 14.11 1.86 16.61
N ASP A 152 13.25 2.85 16.86
CA ASP A 152 12.61 3.07 18.15
C ASP A 152 11.08 3.06 17.98
N LEU A 153 10.44 2.04 18.55
CA LEU A 153 8.99 1.86 18.52
C LEU A 153 8.23 2.94 19.33
N ASN A 154 8.93 3.79 20.08
CA ASN A 154 8.33 4.92 20.80
C ASN A 154 8.34 6.22 19.98
N ILE A 155 9.07 6.25 18.85
CA ILE A 155 9.18 7.45 18.02
C ILE A 155 8.16 7.40 16.88
N PHE A 156 7.28 8.39 16.84
CA PHE A 156 6.39 8.60 15.70
C PHE A 156 7.10 9.37 14.60
N GLN A 157 6.85 8.98 13.36
CA GLN A 157 7.20 9.76 12.19
C GLN A 157 6.06 10.72 11.87
N ASN A 158 6.34 12.02 11.92
CA ASN A 158 5.35 13.03 11.58
C ASN A 158 5.34 13.27 10.08
N LEU A 159 4.15 13.20 9.47
CA LEU A 159 3.94 13.43 8.04
C LEU A 159 2.63 14.18 7.79
N THR A 160 2.61 15.00 6.73
CA THR A 160 1.37 15.48 6.11
C THR A 160 0.92 14.42 5.10
N VAL A 161 -0.27 13.86 5.29
CA VAL A 161 -0.81 12.85 4.37
C VAL A 161 -1.14 13.51 3.03
N ARG A 162 -0.65 12.95 1.92
CA ARG A 162 -0.88 13.49 0.58
C ARG A 162 -1.76 12.60 -0.27
N LYS A 163 -1.53 11.29 -0.27
CA LYS A 163 -2.32 10.31 -1.02
C LYS A 163 -2.46 9.02 -0.23
N VAL A 164 -3.62 8.40 -0.34
CA VAL A 164 -3.90 7.09 0.22
C VAL A 164 -4.55 6.27 -0.89
N GLY A 165 -3.99 5.11 -1.17
CA GLY A 165 -4.49 4.17 -2.17
C GLY A 165 -4.43 2.75 -1.62
N LEU A 166 -4.72 1.76 -2.45
CA LEU A 166 -4.63 0.35 -2.05
C LEU A 166 -3.22 0.05 -1.50
N GLY A 167 -3.15 -0.39 -0.25
CA GLY A 167 -1.92 -0.84 0.41
C GLY A 167 -0.88 0.25 0.72
N ILE A 168 -1.07 1.49 0.25
CA ILE A 168 -0.03 2.52 0.25
C ILE A 168 -0.56 3.84 0.77
N LEU A 169 0.20 4.40 1.71
CA LEU A 169 0.08 5.78 2.19
C LEU A 169 1.28 6.57 1.67
N VAL A 170 1.06 7.67 0.96
CA VAL A 170 2.10 8.63 0.59
C VAL A 170 1.89 9.92 1.37
N GLY A 171 2.97 10.39 1.99
CA GLY A 171 2.99 11.64 2.73
C GLY A 171 4.27 12.44 2.53
N GLU A 172 4.24 13.64 3.07
CA GLU A 172 5.38 14.54 3.12
C GLU A 172 5.88 14.59 4.56
N ASN A 173 7.15 14.29 4.76
CA ASN A 173 7.78 14.33 6.05
C ASN A 173 7.80 15.76 6.60
N ILE A 174 7.27 15.99 7.81
CA ILE A 174 7.18 17.35 8.37
C ILE A 174 8.56 17.92 8.72
N THR A 175 9.54 17.05 9.01
CA THR A 175 10.87 17.48 9.45
C THR A 175 11.72 18.06 8.33
N ASP A 176 11.69 17.45 7.14
CA ASP A 176 12.57 17.83 6.02
C ASP A 176 11.86 17.94 4.67
N GLY A 177 10.52 17.82 4.63
CA GLY A 177 9.73 17.93 3.40
C GLY A 177 9.93 16.77 2.42
N ALA A 178 10.67 15.71 2.80
CA ALA A 178 10.91 14.60 1.91
C ALA A 178 9.63 13.77 1.72
N PRO A 179 9.32 13.33 0.50
CA PRO A 179 8.25 12.38 0.28
C PRO A 179 8.59 10.99 0.84
N ASP A 180 7.65 10.44 1.60
CA ASP A 180 7.68 9.09 2.14
C ASP A 180 6.44 8.33 1.67
N ALA A 181 6.62 7.07 1.30
CA ALA A 181 5.55 6.11 1.08
C ALA A 181 5.67 4.97 2.08
N TYR A 182 4.54 4.54 2.62
CA TYR A 182 4.43 3.48 3.63
C TYR A 182 3.54 2.37 3.13
N SER A 183 3.97 1.14 3.36
CA SER A 183 3.09 -0.03 3.27
C SER A 183 2.08 0.03 4.42
N ILE A 184 0.80 0.14 4.12
CA ILE A 184 -0.28 0.19 5.12
C ILE A 184 -0.26 -1.09 5.97
N CYS A 185 0.08 -2.23 5.36
CA CYS A 185 0.22 -3.51 6.05
C CYS A 185 1.34 -3.56 7.11
N LYS A 186 2.25 -2.58 7.08
CA LYS A 186 3.37 -2.42 8.00
C LYS A 186 3.16 -1.27 8.99
N ILE A 187 2.07 -0.52 8.88
CA ILE A 187 1.70 0.50 9.88
C ILE A 187 1.18 -0.22 11.12
N THR A 188 1.74 0.11 12.28
CA THR A 188 1.34 -0.48 13.57
C THR A 188 0.41 0.44 14.34
N ARG A 189 0.56 1.76 14.19
CA ARG A 189 -0.26 2.77 14.86
C ARG A 189 -0.12 4.13 14.15
N PHE A 190 -1.13 4.99 14.28
CA PHE A 190 -0.97 6.41 13.99
C PHE A 190 -1.84 7.26 14.93
N ASN A 191 -1.49 8.54 15.11
CA ASN A 191 -2.28 9.52 15.84
C ASN A 191 -2.46 10.78 14.96
N ALA A 192 -3.61 11.43 15.07
CA ALA A 192 -3.80 12.78 14.52
C ALA A 192 -3.03 13.80 15.36
N ILE A 193 -2.45 14.83 14.73
CA ILE A 193 -1.67 15.89 15.41
C ILE A 193 -2.00 17.29 14.86
#